data_AF-A0A915E460-F1
#
_entry.id   AF-A0A915E460-F1
#
_cell.length_a   1.000
_cell.length_b   1.000
_cell.length_c   1.000
_cell.angle_alpha   90.00
_cell.angle_beta   90.00
_cell.angle_gamma   90.00
#
_symmetry.space_group_name_H-M   'P 1'
#
loop_
_entity.id
_entity.type
_entity.pdbx_description
1 polymer ?
#
loop_
_entity_poly.entity_id
_entity_poly.type
_entity_poly.pdbx_seq_one_letter_code
_entity_poly.pdbx_strand_id
1 'polypeptide(L)'
;MRANKAAKCIAKEMFQLCQVIEENGHRNSPSSYEITITFGDLFKIYQFISDKLVGILLRARKHNMLHFEGEMLFQRRDEQKVIHLLLNHQQILLGLAQH
;
A
#
# COMPACT_ATOMS: atom_id res chain seq x y z
N MET A 1 5.66 -20.37 -22.55
CA MET A 1 5.57 -19.90 -21.14
C MET A 1 5.26 -18.40 -21.10
N ARG A 2 4.00 -18.00 -20.88
CA ARG A 2 3.57 -16.57 -20.84
C ARG A 2 3.00 -16.13 -19.48
N ALA A 3 2.81 -17.05 -18.54
CA ALA A 3 2.15 -16.76 -17.26
C ALA A 3 3.04 -16.01 -16.24
N ASN A 4 4.37 -15.97 -16.40
CA ASN A 4 5.28 -15.52 -15.35
C ASN A 4 5.68 -14.03 -15.38
N LYS A 5 5.31 -13.25 -16.41
CA LYS A 5 5.61 -11.81 -16.46
C LYS A 5 4.57 -10.96 -15.73
N ALA A 6 3.29 -11.35 -15.77
CA ALA A 6 2.22 -10.59 -15.13
C ALA A 6 2.34 -10.57 -13.60
N ALA A 7 2.70 -11.70 -12.99
CA ALA A 7 2.90 -11.78 -11.53
C ALA A 7 4.04 -10.88 -11.04
N LYS A 8 5.13 -10.75 -11.82
CA LYS A 8 6.27 -9.87 -11.47
C LYS A 8 5.93 -8.38 -11.52
N CYS A 9 5.16 -7.93 -12.51
CA CYS A 9 4.76 -6.52 -12.58
C CYS A 9 3.81 -6.12 -11.45
N ILE A 10 2.93 -7.03 -11.03
CA ILE A 10 1.96 -6.77 -9.96
C ILE A 10 2.65 -6.62 -8.59
N ALA A 11 3.73 -7.36 -8.34
CA ALA A 11 4.51 -7.22 -7.12
C ALA A 11 5.11 -5.81 -6.99
N LYS A 12 5.65 -5.27 -8.10
CA LYS A 12 6.21 -3.92 -8.13
C LYS A 12 5.18 -2.85 -7.77
N GLU A 13 3.96 -2.91 -8.30
CA GLU A 13 2.88 -1.96 -7.96
C GLU A 13 2.56 -1.97 -6.45
N MET A 14 2.58 -3.15 -5.80
CA MET A 14 2.33 -3.26 -4.37
C MET A 14 3.47 -2.65 -3.54
N PHE A 15 4.73 -2.86 -3.92
CA PHE A 15 5.87 -2.24 -3.23
C PHE A 15 5.90 -0.72 -3.44
N GLN A 16 5.57 -0.24 -4.63
CA GLN A 16 5.41 1.19 -4.88
C GLN A 16 4.31 1.81 -4.01
N LEU A 17 3.18 1.12 -3.85
CA LEU A 17 2.13 1.54 -2.92
C LEU A 17 2.65 1.66 -1.49
N CYS A 18 3.39 0.65 -1.02
CA CYS A 18 3.98 0.67 0.32
C CYS A 18 4.97 1.82 0.50
N GLN A 19 5.76 2.14 -0.53
CA GLN A 19 6.66 3.29 -0.53
C GLN A 19 5.88 4.62 -0.43
N VAL A 20 4.81 4.78 -1.21
CA VAL A 20 3.97 6.00 -1.14
C VAL A 20 3.35 6.15 0.25
N ILE A 21 2.90 5.04 0.87
CA ILE A 21 2.39 5.02 2.25
C ILE A 21 3.50 5.39 3.24
N GLU A 22 4.73 4.91 3.04
CA GLU A 22 5.87 5.27 3.89
C GLU A 22 6.23 6.75 3.81
N GLU A 23 6.17 7.34 2.62
CA GLU A 23 6.53 8.74 2.35
C GLU A 23 5.44 9.73 2.79
N ASN A 24 4.16 9.37 2.65
CA ASN A 24 3.02 10.25 2.94
C ASN A 24 2.28 9.89 4.25
N GLY A 25 2.63 8.77 4.87
CA GLY A 25 2.03 8.29 6.09
C GLY A 25 2.57 8.98 7.34
N HIS A 26 1.81 8.87 8.41
CA HIS A 26 2.16 9.35 9.73
C HIS A 26 2.87 8.25 10.52
N ARG A 27 4.04 8.59 11.05
CA ARG A 27 4.74 7.79 12.04
C ARG A 27 4.17 8.09 13.41
N ASN A 28 3.73 7.07 14.14
CA ASN A 28 3.18 7.26 15.49
C ASN A 28 4.25 7.74 16.49
N SER A 29 5.52 7.47 16.23
CA SER A 29 6.65 7.94 17.04
C SER A 29 7.93 7.95 16.20
N PRO A 30 8.93 8.81 16.52
CA PRO A 30 10.20 8.86 15.79
C PRO A 30 11.01 7.56 15.90
N SER A 31 10.76 6.75 16.93
CA SER A 31 11.35 5.42 17.15
C SER A 31 10.47 4.27 16.70
N SER A 32 9.21 4.52 16.30
CA SER A 32 8.32 3.46 15.82
C SER A 32 8.49 3.25 14.32
N TYR A 33 8.55 1.99 13.93
CA TYR A 33 8.52 1.57 12.53
C TYR A 33 7.09 1.50 11.98
N GLU A 34 6.08 1.74 12.82
CA GLU A 34 4.68 1.72 12.42
C GLU A 34 4.30 3.00 11.69
N ILE A 35 3.98 2.84 10.41
CA ILE A 35 3.48 3.91 9.55
C ILE A 35 2.00 3.67 9.30
N THR A 36 1.22 4.74 9.44
CA THR A 36 -0.22 4.70 9.23
C THR A 36 -0.66 5.82 8.28
N ILE A 37 -1.63 5.55 7.43
CA ILE A 37 -2.22 6.57 6.55
C ILE A 37 -3.73 6.36 6.46
N THR A 38 -4.51 7.42 6.31
CA THR A 38 -5.94 7.27 6.08
C THR A 38 -6.20 6.85 4.63
N PHE A 39 -7.27 6.08 4.41
CA PHE A 39 -7.69 5.73 3.05
C PHE A 39 -8.03 6.98 2.23
N GLY A 40 -8.64 7.99 2.84
CA GLY A 40 -8.96 9.25 2.17
C GLY A 40 -7.72 9.97 1.65
N ASP A 41 -6.66 10.06 2.44
CA ASP A 41 -5.43 10.74 2.02
C ASP A 41 -4.67 9.94 0.96
N LEU A 42 -4.57 8.61 1.15
CA LEU A 42 -4.00 7.73 0.15
C LEU A 42 -4.79 7.78 -1.17
N PHE A 43 -6.12 7.83 -1.09
CA PHE A 43 -6.99 7.94 -2.25
C PHE A 43 -6.80 9.28 -2.97
N LYS A 44 -6.68 10.41 -2.27
CA LYS A 44 -6.41 11.71 -2.90
C LYS A 44 -5.08 11.72 -3.67
N ILE A 45 -4.03 11.11 -3.10
CA ILE A 45 -2.72 10.98 -3.78
C ILE A 45 -2.89 10.18 -5.07
N TYR A 46 -3.56 9.02 -4.99
CA TYR A 46 -3.75 8.15 -6.14
C TYR A 46 -4.85 8.59 -7.11
N GLN A 47 -5.75 9.48 -6.71
CA GLN A 47 -6.86 9.96 -7.56
C GLN A 47 -6.35 10.57 -8.87
N PHE A 48 -5.18 11.19 -8.85
CA PHE A 48 -4.53 11.78 -10.03
C PHE A 48 -3.59 10.81 -10.76
N ILE A 49 -3.25 9.68 -10.13
CA ILE A 49 -2.19 8.77 -10.59
C ILE A 49 -2.77 7.46 -11.15
N SER A 50 -3.75 6.86 -10.48
CA SER A 50 -4.35 5.59 -10.91
C SER A 50 -5.69 5.26 -10.21
N ASP A 51 -6.64 4.78 -11.01
CA ASP A 51 -7.91 4.18 -10.61
C ASP A 51 -7.80 2.78 -9.97
N LYS A 52 -6.60 2.18 -9.97
CA LYS A 52 -6.37 0.79 -9.52
C LYS A 52 -6.05 0.65 -8.03
N LEU A 53 -6.04 1.75 -7.27
CA LEU A 53 -5.61 1.76 -5.86
C LEU A 53 -6.27 0.64 -5.02
N VAL A 54 -7.60 0.51 -5.08
CA VAL A 54 -8.33 -0.48 -4.28
C VAL A 54 -7.90 -1.91 -4.64
N GLY A 55 -7.69 -2.19 -5.93
CA GLY A 55 -7.23 -3.49 -6.39
C GLY A 55 -5.79 -3.82 -5.98
N ILE A 56 -4.93 -2.81 -5.84
CA ILE A 56 -3.55 -2.97 -5.35
C ILE A 56 -3.55 -3.13 -3.83
N LEU A 57 -4.35 -2.35 -3.10
CA LEU A 57 -4.52 -2.46 -1.64
C LEU A 57 -4.98 -3.87 -1.23
N LEU A 58 -6.00 -4.41 -1.91
CA LEU A 58 -6.50 -5.76 -1.63
C LEU A 58 -5.43 -6.83 -1.88
N ARG A 59 -4.61 -6.65 -2.92
CA ARG A 59 -3.49 -7.56 -3.21
C ARG A 59 -2.39 -7.44 -2.16
N ALA A 60 -1.96 -6.22 -1.81
CA ALA A 60 -0.96 -5.96 -0.79
C ALA A 60 -1.40 -6.53 0.58
N ARG A 61 -2.70 -6.42 0.91
CA ARG A 61 -3.28 -7.06 2.09
C ARG A 61 -3.18 -8.59 2.05
N LYS A 62 -3.47 -9.20 0.90
CA LYS A 62 -3.34 -10.66 0.71
C LYS A 62 -1.90 -11.16 0.92
N HIS A 63 -0.91 -10.30 0.66
CA HIS A 63 0.50 -10.57 0.89
C HIS A 63 1.02 -10.14 2.29
N ASN A 64 0.13 -9.72 3.20
CA ASN A 64 0.47 -9.21 4.54
C ASN A 64 1.46 -8.03 4.51
N MET A 65 1.43 -7.20 3.46
CA MET A 65 2.28 -6.01 3.36
C MET A 65 1.69 -4.81 4.11
N LEU A 66 0.37 -4.80 4.24
CA LEU A 66 -0.41 -3.78 4.94
C LEU A 66 -1.68 -4.39 5.54
N HIS A 67 -2.26 -3.68 6.48
CA HIS A 67 -3.50 -4.04 7.16
C HIS A 67 -4.43 -2.83 7.26
N PHE A 68 -5.73 -3.04 7.17
CA PHE A 68 -6.75 -2.02 7.43
C PHE A 68 -8.03 -2.70 7.91
N GLU A 69 -8.84 -1.96 8.66
CA GLU A 69 -10.07 -2.47 9.23
C GLU A 69 -11.18 -2.65 8.18
N GLY A 70 -11.87 -3.79 8.23
CA GLY A 70 -12.97 -4.13 7.33
C GLY A 70 -12.55 -4.91 6.07
N GLU A 71 -13.53 -5.46 5.35
CA GLU A 71 -13.27 -6.31 4.18
C GLU A 71 -13.05 -5.52 2.89
N MET A 72 -13.72 -4.37 2.76
CA MET A 72 -13.67 -3.49 1.59
C MET A 72 -13.60 -2.02 2.01
N LEU A 73 -13.07 -1.18 1.10
CA LEU A 73 -12.97 0.27 1.24
C LEU A 73 -13.84 0.92 0.16
N PHE A 74 -14.82 1.72 0.59
CA PHE A 74 -15.72 2.46 -0.29
C PHE A 74 -15.38 3.96 -0.28
N GLN A 75 -15.25 4.53 -1.48
CA GLN A 75 -15.02 5.97 -1.66
C GLN A 75 -16.12 6.78 -0.96
N ARG A 76 -15.75 7.91 -0.33
CA ARG A 76 -16.64 8.82 0.43
C ARG A 76 -17.31 8.26 1.69
N ARG A 77 -17.15 6.96 1.97
CA ARG A 77 -17.65 6.31 3.19
C ARG A 77 -16.52 5.95 4.15
N ASP A 78 -15.45 5.41 3.60
CA ASP A 78 -14.35 4.82 4.37
C ASP A 78 -13.10 5.71 4.41
N GLU A 79 -13.22 7.01 4.13
CA GLU A 79 -12.09 7.93 4.03
C GLU A 79 -11.28 8.03 5.33
N GLN A 80 -11.93 7.82 6.48
CA GLN A 80 -11.29 7.87 7.80
C GLN A 80 -10.64 6.55 8.22
N LYS A 81 -10.79 5.47 7.44
CA LYS A 81 -10.18 4.19 7.80
C LYS A 81 -8.67 4.27 7.73
N VAL A 82 -8.02 3.75 8.76
CA VAL A 82 -6.56 3.75 8.87
C VAL A 82 -5.99 2.50 8.20
N ILE A 83 -4.99 2.72 7.37
CA ILE A 83 -4.17 1.70 6.73
C ILE A 83 -2.83 1.67 7.47
N HIS A 84 -2.52 0.53 8.04
CA HIS A 84 -1.28 0.22 8.73
C HIS A 84 -0.32 -0.45 7.77
N LEU A 85 0.87 0.13 7.60
CA LEU A 85 1.95 -0.50 6.85
C LEU A 85 2.64 -1.53 7.75
N LEU A 86 2.72 -2.79 7.28
CA LEU A 86 3.37 -3.87 8.02
C LEU A 86 4.83 -4.07 7.59
N LEU A 87 5.20 -3.58 6.40
CA LEU A 87 6.57 -3.63 5.91
C LEU A 87 7.41 -2.49 6.46
N ASN A 88 8.67 -2.79 6.74
CA ASN A 88 9.67 -1.77 7.01
C ASN A 88 10.33 -1.26 5.71
N HIS A 89 11.00 -0.12 5.81
CA HIS A 89 11.74 0.51 4.72
C HIS A 89 12.64 -0.47 3.94
N GLN A 90 13.41 -1.30 4.66
CA GLN A 90 14.36 -2.22 4.05
C GLN A 90 13.64 -3.31 3.23
N GLN A 91 12.52 -3.85 3.72
CA GLN A 91 11.71 -4.82 2.99
C GLN A 91 11.11 -4.23 1.72
N ILE A 92 10.68 -2.97 1.76
CA ILE A 92 10.15 -2.26 0.59
C ILE A 92 11.23 -2.10 -0.47
N LEU A 93 12.42 -1.61 -0.08
CA LEU A 93 13.55 -1.44 -0.98
C LEU A 93 14.00 -2.76 -1.62
N LEU A 94 14.10 -3.83 -0.83
CA LEU A 94 14.45 -5.15 -1.34
C LEU A 94 13.41 -5.63 -2.36
N GLY A 95 12.13 -5.47 -2.08
CA GLY A 95 11.05 -5.83 -2.99
C GLY A 95 11.11 -5.06 -4.32
N LEU A 96 11.45 -3.78 -4.28
CA LEU A 96 11.65 -2.95 -5.48
C LEU A 96 12.91 -3.35 -6.26
N ALA A 97 13.99 -3.75 -5.59
CA ALA A 97 15.25 -4.12 -6.23
C ALA A 97 15.19 -5.49 -6.93
N GLN A 98 14.28 -6.38 -6.54
CA GLN A 98 14.13 -7.72 -7.13
C GLN A 98 13.22 -7.76 -8.38
N HIS A 99 12.67 -6.62 -8.83
CA HIS A 99 11.68 -6.52 -9.91
C HIS A 99 11.96 -5.41 -10.94
#